data_AF-A0A944XGF7-F1
#
_entry.id   AF-A0A944XGF7-F1
#
_cell.length_a   1.000
_cell.length_b   1.000
_cell.length_c   1.000
_cell.angle_alpha   90.00
_cell.angle_beta   90.00
_cell.angle_gamma   90.00
#
_symmetry.space_group_name_H-M   'P 1'
#
loop_
_entity.id
_entity.type
_entity.pdbx_description
1 polymer ?
#
loop_
_entity_poly.entity_id
_entity_poly.type
_entity_poly.pdbx_seq_one_letter_code
_entity_poly.pdbx_strand_id
1 'polypeptide(L)'
;MTESRLQKLRSHEARLQELRERLEAAVTMFKTVSFNEGNVNFEREGIVAALMAIQDFLRAEGFEAQIRHPIRSMIGALGDADEGRRNPILERRTQDVPHGRRPVSNDDAAFRGHAAAVVSLFMNSGTKLREAAQKVARALSQHGYFFSDRDDRDYAKAIINYRKSLMAGRGKNEVAKKVYDSVWDCRKYGHNAGERLLIDLVEKVKKVSKPPEN
;
A
#
# COMPACT_ATOMS: atom_id res chain seq x y z
N MET A 1 20.99 -36.55 -20.74
CA MET A 1 20.92 -35.35 -19.88
C MET A 1 19.64 -34.53 -20.04
N THR A 2 18.94 -34.60 -21.17
CA THR A 2 17.70 -33.83 -21.44
C THR A 2 16.47 -34.36 -20.68
N GLU A 3 16.31 -35.67 -20.55
CA GLU A 3 15.15 -36.29 -19.89
C GLU A 3 15.05 -35.95 -18.40
N SER A 4 16.17 -35.95 -17.68
CA SER A 4 16.20 -35.59 -16.25
C SER A 4 15.78 -34.13 -15.99
N ARG A 5 16.15 -33.21 -16.89
CA ARG A 5 15.75 -31.80 -16.78
C ARG A 5 14.26 -31.62 -17.07
N LEU A 6 13.72 -32.32 -18.08
CA LEU A 6 12.30 -32.30 -18.41
C LEU A 6 11.44 -32.86 -17.28
N GLN A 7 11.89 -33.95 -16.63
CA GLN A 7 11.19 -34.53 -15.49
C GLN A 7 11.15 -33.57 -14.29
N LYS A 8 12.26 -32.86 -14.01
CA LYS A 8 12.29 -31.83 -12.97
C LYS A 8 11.34 -30.68 -13.28
N LEU A 9 11.34 -30.17 -14.52
CA LEU A 9 10.43 -29.09 -14.92
C LEU A 9 8.96 -29.48 -14.76
N ARG A 10 8.57 -30.67 -15.22
CA ARG A 10 7.21 -31.19 -15.03
C ARG A 10 6.83 -31.31 -13.55
N SER A 11 7.78 -31.75 -12.71
CA SER A 11 7.55 -31.82 -11.26
C SER A 11 7.36 -30.43 -10.63
N HIS A 12 8.08 -29.41 -11.07
CA HIS A 12 7.90 -28.04 -10.58
C HIS A 12 6.57 -27.44 -11.06
N GLU A 13 6.20 -27.65 -12.31
CA GLU A 13 4.92 -27.20 -12.87
C GLU A 13 3.73 -27.82 -12.11
N ALA A 14 3.79 -29.13 -11.83
CA ALA A 14 2.75 -29.80 -11.06
C ALA A 14 2.58 -29.21 -9.65
N ARG A 15 3.69 -28.90 -8.96
CA ARG A 15 3.65 -28.30 -7.61
C ARG A 15 3.15 -26.86 -7.62
N LEU A 16 3.49 -26.09 -8.65
CA LEU A 16 2.96 -24.74 -8.83
C LEU A 16 1.46 -24.75 -9.09
N GLN A 17 0.99 -25.70 -9.90
CA GLN A 17 -0.44 -25.88 -10.16
C GLN A 17 -1.20 -26.29 -8.89
N GLU A 18 -0.66 -27.24 -8.11
CA GLU A 18 -1.24 -27.63 -6.81
C GLU A 18 -1.29 -26.45 -5.83
N LEU A 19 -0.21 -25.67 -5.72
CA LEU A 19 -0.19 -24.46 -4.88
C LEU A 19 -1.28 -23.49 -5.31
N ARG A 20 -1.41 -23.24 -6.61
CA ARG A 20 -2.42 -22.34 -7.17
C ARG A 20 -3.84 -22.79 -6.80
N GLU A 21 -4.16 -24.06 -6.99
CA GLU A 21 -5.47 -24.63 -6.66
C GLU A 21 -5.79 -24.48 -5.16
N ARG A 22 -4.82 -24.77 -4.30
CA ARG A 22 -4.98 -24.60 -2.84
C ARG A 22 -5.19 -23.15 -2.43
N LEU A 23 -4.49 -22.21 -3.09
CA LEU A 23 -4.67 -20.77 -2.84
C LEU A 23 -6.03 -20.27 -3.36
N GLU A 24 -6.48 -20.72 -4.53
CA GLU A 24 -7.80 -20.39 -5.06
C GLU A 24 -8.92 -20.91 -4.14
N ALA A 25 -8.79 -22.11 -3.59
CA ALA A 25 -9.70 -22.66 -2.59
C ALA A 25 -9.72 -21.82 -1.30
N ALA A 26 -8.55 -21.46 -0.77
CA ALA A 26 -8.45 -20.62 0.42
C ALA A 26 -9.06 -19.21 0.23
N VAL A 27 -8.87 -18.61 -0.96
CA VAL A 27 -9.51 -17.33 -1.32
C VAL A 27 -11.02 -17.48 -1.43
N THR A 28 -11.51 -18.62 -1.92
CA THR A 28 -12.94 -18.90 -2.00
C THR A 28 -13.55 -18.97 -0.60
N MET A 29 -12.91 -19.69 0.33
CA MET A 29 -13.32 -19.74 1.74
C MET A 29 -13.40 -18.34 2.34
N PHE A 30 -12.41 -17.48 2.07
CA PHE A 30 -12.43 -16.08 2.52
C PHE A 30 -13.63 -15.29 1.95
N LYS A 31 -13.90 -15.43 0.64
CA LYS A 31 -14.97 -14.67 -0.04
C LYS A 31 -16.39 -15.15 0.26
N THR A 32 -16.60 -16.45 0.46
CA THR A 32 -17.94 -17.00 0.75
C THR A 32 -18.46 -16.61 2.13
N VAL A 33 -17.57 -16.21 3.04
CA VAL A 33 -17.88 -15.91 4.44
C VAL A 33 -18.24 -14.45 4.65
N SER A 34 -17.61 -13.52 3.92
CA SER A 34 -17.86 -12.08 4.10
C SER A 34 -19.31 -11.64 3.78
N PHE A 35 -20.16 -12.54 3.27
CA PHE A 35 -21.58 -12.28 2.99
C PHE A 35 -22.56 -12.90 4.00
N ASN A 36 -22.12 -13.82 4.87
CA ASN A 36 -22.98 -14.46 5.87
C ASN A 36 -22.50 -14.12 7.29
N GLU A 37 -23.18 -13.16 7.90
CA GLU A 37 -23.37 -12.96 9.34
C GLU A 37 -22.21 -13.34 10.28
N GLY A 38 -21.36 -12.35 10.60
CA GLY A 38 -20.74 -12.19 11.93
C GLY A 38 -19.72 -13.22 12.43
N ASN A 39 -19.39 -14.25 11.64
CA ASN A 39 -18.60 -15.37 12.12
C ASN A 39 -17.10 -15.21 11.75
N VAL A 40 -16.39 -14.41 12.55
CA VAL A 40 -14.96 -14.02 12.42
C VAL A 40 -14.02 -15.22 12.25
N ASN A 41 -14.43 -16.42 12.67
CA ASN A 41 -13.61 -17.63 12.63
C ASN A 41 -13.33 -18.12 11.20
N PHE A 42 -14.29 -18.02 10.28
CA PHE A 42 -14.09 -18.57 8.93
C PHE A 42 -13.15 -17.72 8.04
N GLU A 43 -13.05 -16.41 8.28
CA GLU A 43 -12.04 -15.57 7.61
C GLU A 43 -10.62 -15.99 8.00
N ARG A 44 -10.42 -16.34 9.28
CA ARG A 44 -9.14 -16.85 9.78
C ARG A 44 -8.80 -18.24 9.24
N GLU A 45 -9.78 -19.13 9.11
CA GLU A 45 -9.57 -20.46 8.52
C GLU A 45 -9.04 -20.38 7.09
N GLY A 46 -9.60 -19.49 6.25
CA GLY A 46 -9.09 -19.26 4.90
C GLY A 46 -7.65 -18.75 4.88
N ILE A 47 -7.30 -17.84 5.79
CA ILE A 47 -5.92 -17.33 5.92
C ILE A 47 -4.96 -18.45 6.36
N VAL A 48 -5.34 -19.26 7.34
CA VAL A 48 -4.55 -20.40 7.81
C VAL A 48 -4.35 -21.42 6.68
N ALA A 49 -5.40 -21.76 5.93
CA ALA A 49 -5.32 -22.66 4.79
C ALA A 49 -4.34 -22.16 3.71
N ALA A 50 -4.36 -20.86 3.39
CA ALA A 50 -3.43 -20.24 2.46
C ALA A 50 -1.97 -20.33 2.96
N LEU A 51 -1.73 -20.00 4.24
CA LEU A 51 -0.39 -20.08 4.83
C LEU A 51 0.15 -21.51 4.87
N MET A 52 -0.70 -22.50 5.16
CA MET A 52 -0.34 -23.92 5.12
C MET A 52 0.03 -24.37 3.70
N ALA A 53 -0.72 -23.93 2.67
CA ALA A 53 -0.40 -24.25 1.29
C ALA A 53 0.98 -23.71 0.87
N ILE A 54 1.29 -22.47 1.24
CA ILE A 54 2.61 -21.86 0.99
C ILE A 54 3.71 -22.63 1.74
N GLN A 55 3.48 -22.96 3.01
CA GLN A 55 4.43 -23.70 3.83
C GLN A 55 4.77 -25.08 3.24
N ASP A 56 3.75 -25.81 2.78
CA ASP A 56 3.91 -27.12 2.14
C ASP A 56 4.69 -27.03 0.84
N PHE A 57 4.38 -26.04 -0.01
CA PHE A 57 5.10 -25.79 -1.25
C PHE A 57 6.58 -25.48 -0.99
N LEU A 58 6.87 -24.55 -0.07
CA LEU A 58 8.26 -24.21 0.29
C LEU A 58 9.02 -25.43 0.83
N ARG A 59 8.34 -26.32 1.56
CA ARG A 59 8.94 -27.56 2.02
C ARG A 59 9.26 -28.51 0.88
N ALA A 60 8.33 -28.69 -0.07
CA ALA A 60 8.50 -29.56 -1.23
C ALA A 60 9.61 -29.08 -2.18
N GLU A 61 9.76 -27.77 -2.32
CA GLU A 61 10.81 -27.12 -3.13
C GLU A 61 12.18 -27.06 -2.42
N GLY A 62 12.27 -27.55 -1.18
CA GLY A 62 13.53 -27.62 -0.46
C GLY A 62 14.04 -26.27 0.06
N PHE A 63 13.16 -25.26 0.20
CA PHE A 63 13.54 -23.99 0.81
C PHE A 63 13.97 -24.18 2.27
N GLU A 64 14.97 -23.40 2.68
CA GLU A 64 15.56 -23.47 4.00
C GLU A 64 14.55 -23.19 5.12
N ALA A 65 14.81 -23.78 6.29
CA ALA A 65 13.97 -23.60 7.47
C ALA A 65 13.81 -22.12 7.88
N GLN A 66 14.84 -21.29 7.67
CA GLN A 66 14.80 -19.86 8.00
C GLN A 66 13.74 -19.10 7.19
N ILE A 67 13.52 -19.47 5.93
CA ILE A 67 12.48 -18.87 5.06
C ILE A 67 11.09 -19.36 5.48
N ARG A 68 10.99 -20.63 5.89
CA ARG A 68 9.74 -21.28 6.31
C ARG A 68 9.28 -20.89 7.71
N HIS A 69 10.22 -20.51 8.59
CA HIS A 69 9.93 -20.26 10.01
C HIS A 69 8.92 -19.12 10.22
N PRO A 70 9.04 -17.94 9.56
CA PRO A 70 8.05 -16.86 9.71
C PRO A 70 6.61 -17.28 9.38
N ILE A 71 6.42 -18.10 8.33
CA ILE A 71 5.10 -18.59 7.92
C ILE A 71 4.53 -19.52 8.99
N ARG A 72 5.35 -20.47 9.48
CA ARG A 72 4.96 -21.36 10.57
C ARG A 72 4.61 -20.59 11.85
N SER A 73 5.38 -19.56 12.18
CA SER A 73 5.12 -18.73 13.36
C SER A 73 3.84 -17.92 13.21
N MET A 74 3.52 -17.44 12.01
CA MET A 74 2.23 -16.78 11.72
C MET A 74 1.04 -17.74 11.88
N ILE A 75 1.16 -18.97 11.37
CA ILE A 75 0.12 -20.01 11.55
C ILE A 75 -0.11 -20.27 13.04
N GLY A 76 0.97 -20.44 13.82
CA GLY A 76 0.88 -20.63 15.27
C GLY A 76 0.24 -19.44 15.99
N ALA A 77 0.59 -18.22 15.58
CA ALA A 77 0.02 -17.01 16.16
C ALA A 77 -1.49 -16.87 15.89
N LEU A 78 -1.95 -17.28 14.71
CA LEU A 78 -3.38 -17.33 14.39
C LEU A 78 -4.11 -18.38 15.25
N GLY A 79 -3.50 -19.55 15.45
CA GLY A 79 -4.04 -20.57 16.36
C GLY A 79 -4.13 -20.09 17.81
N ASP A 80 -3.12 -19.37 18.31
CA ASP A 80 -3.18 -18.72 19.62
C ASP A 80 -4.37 -17.75 19.70
N ALA A 81 -4.61 -16.97 18.64
CA ALA A 81 -5.73 -16.03 18.60
C ALA A 81 -7.10 -16.73 18.59
N ASP A 82 -7.24 -17.88 17.94
CA ASP A 82 -8.47 -18.69 17.97
C ASP A 82 -8.76 -19.25 19.37
N GLU A 83 -7.72 -19.51 20.17
CA GLU A 83 -7.83 -19.90 21.57
C GLU A 83 -7.95 -18.69 22.54
N GLY A 84 -8.03 -17.47 22.01
CA GLY A 84 -8.10 -16.25 22.81
C GLY A 84 -6.78 -15.85 23.48
N ARG A 85 -5.65 -16.46 23.10
CA ARG A 85 -4.30 -16.12 23.57
C ARG A 85 -3.74 -14.97 22.74
N ARG A 86 -3.04 -14.04 23.39
CA ARG A 86 -2.34 -12.94 22.71
C ARG A 86 -1.00 -13.44 22.18
N ASN A 87 -0.67 -13.10 20.95
CA ASN A 87 0.62 -13.41 20.34
C ASN A 87 1.31 -12.11 19.86
N PRO A 88 2.57 -11.84 20.27
CA PRO A 88 3.30 -10.63 19.88
C PRO A 88 3.45 -10.42 18.37
N ILE A 89 3.36 -11.47 17.56
CA ILE A 89 3.42 -11.39 16.10
C ILE A 89 2.19 -10.69 15.53
N LEU A 90 1.03 -10.88 16.16
CA LEU A 90 -0.24 -10.27 15.76
C LEU A 90 -0.49 -8.93 16.43
N GLU A 91 0.31 -8.59 17.45
CA GLU A 91 0.23 -7.29 18.08
C GLU A 91 0.60 -6.20 17.06
N ARG A 92 -0.33 -5.26 16.88
CA ARG A 92 -0.07 -4.06 16.09
C ARG A 92 1.11 -3.37 16.76
N ARG A 93 2.28 -3.34 16.08
CA ARG A 93 3.38 -2.47 16.49
C ARG A 93 2.81 -1.07 16.62
N THR A 94 2.63 -0.63 17.85
CA THR A 94 2.47 0.78 18.17
C THR A 94 3.79 1.40 17.79
N GLN A 95 3.90 1.87 16.54
CA GLN A 95 4.88 2.91 16.26
C GLN A 95 4.62 3.99 17.30
N ASP A 96 5.66 4.39 18.03
CA ASP A 96 5.62 5.52 18.94
C ASP A 96 5.24 6.78 18.15
N VAL A 97 3.95 6.95 17.88
CA VAL A 97 3.42 8.18 17.31
C VAL A 97 3.41 9.15 18.47
N PRO A 98 4.18 10.24 18.43
CA PRO A 98 4.26 11.19 19.52
C PRO A 98 2.85 11.63 19.92
N HIS A 99 2.51 11.48 21.20
CA HIS A 99 1.22 11.90 21.75
C HIS A 99 0.94 13.35 21.34
N GLY A 100 -0.19 13.58 20.67
CA GLY A 100 -0.66 14.92 20.28
C GLY A 100 -0.81 15.17 18.77
N ARG A 101 -0.33 14.30 17.88
CA ARG A 101 -0.63 14.44 16.45
C ARG A 101 -1.97 13.80 16.11
N ARG A 102 -2.95 14.63 15.74
CA ARG A 102 -4.23 14.15 15.20
C ARG A 102 -3.96 13.20 14.03
N PRO A 103 -4.64 12.04 13.98
CA PRO A 103 -4.52 11.15 12.83
C PRO A 103 -4.82 11.92 11.54
N VAL A 104 -3.91 11.85 10.58
CA VAL A 104 -4.14 12.38 9.23
C VAL A 104 -5.32 11.59 8.63
N SER A 105 -6.38 12.29 8.20
CA SER A 105 -7.53 11.65 7.56
C SER A 105 -7.07 10.93 6.28
N ASN A 106 -7.80 9.89 5.86
CA ASN A 106 -7.41 9.16 4.63
C ASN A 106 -7.41 10.07 3.40
N ASP A 107 -8.32 11.05 3.35
CA ASP A 107 -8.39 12.03 2.26
C ASP A 107 -7.21 13.00 2.27
N ASP A 108 -6.81 13.51 3.45
CA ASP A 108 -5.63 14.36 3.58
C ASP A 108 -4.36 13.56 3.24
N ALA A 109 -4.28 12.30 3.65
CA ALA A 109 -3.16 11.44 3.31
C ALA A 109 -3.08 11.18 1.78
N ALA A 110 -4.22 10.89 1.14
CA ALA A 110 -4.30 10.72 -0.31
C ALA A 110 -3.92 11.99 -1.06
N PHE A 111 -4.39 13.15 -0.59
CA PHE A 111 -4.06 14.46 -1.13
C PHE A 111 -2.56 14.75 -1.07
N ARG A 112 -1.95 14.59 0.12
CA ARG A 112 -0.49 14.75 0.32
C ARG A 112 0.31 13.82 -0.59
N GLY A 113 -0.19 12.60 -0.80
CA GLY A 113 0.36 11.65 -1.76
C GLY A 113 0.37 12.18 -3.19
N HIS A 114 -0.77 12.68 -3.67
CA HIS A 114 -0.87 13.23 -5.02
C HIS A 114 0.03 14.46 -5.21
N ALA A 115 0.04 15.39 -4.26
CA ALA A 115 0.91 16.57 -4.31
C ALA A 115 2.40 16.17 -4.42
N ALA A 116 2.84 15.19 -3.65
CA ALA A 116 4.21 14.65 -3.72
C ALA A 116 4.53 13.94 -5.04
N ALA A 117 3.55 13.24 -5.63
CA ALA A 117 3.68 12.61 -6.94
C ALA A 117 3.89 13.67 -8.03
N VAL A 118 3.07 14.73 -8.04
CA VAL A 118 3.17 15.83 -9.02
C VAL A 118 4.53 16.53 -8.94
N VAL A 119 5.04 16.80 -7.73
CA VAL A 119 6.39 17.36 -7.56
C VAL A 119 7.47 16.44 -8.13
N SER A 120 7.34 15.12 -7.91
CA SER A 120 8.31 14.15 -8.42
C SER A 120 8.31 14.09 -9.95
N LEU A 121 7.16 14.31 -10.59
CA LEU A 121 7.08 14.37 -12.05
C LEU A 121 7.72 15.61 -12.63
N PHE A 122 7.50 16.79 -12.03
CA PHE A 122 8.22 18.01 -12.44
C PHE A 122 9.73 17.86 -12.25
N MET A 123 10.17 17.18 -11.18
CA MET A 123 11.60 16.88 -11.02
C MET A 123 12.15 15.98 -12.12
N ASN A 124 11.38 14.97 -12.55
CA ASN A 124 11.79 14.09 -13.63
C ASN A 124 11.85 14.80 -15.00
N SER A 125 11.11 15.89 -15.19
CA SER A 125 11.23 16.76 -16.36
C SER A 125 12.36 17.80 -16.26
N GLY A 126 13.23 17.70 -15.26
CA GLY A 126 14.38 18.60 -15.07
C GLY A 126 14.11 19.84 -14.21
N THR A 127 12.90 20.01 -13.67
CA THR A 127 12.59 21.14 -12.77
C THR A 127 13.23 20.92 -11.40
N LYS A 128 13.77 21.99 -10.79
CA LYS A 128 14.35 21.88 -9.44
C LYS A 128 13.25 21.62 -8.40
N LEU A 129 13.57 20.85 -7.35
CA LEU A 129 12.61 20.46 -6.30
C LEU A 129 11.80 21.64 -5.74
N ARG A 130 12.47 22.75 -5.41
CA ARG A 130 11.82 23.92 -4.81
C ARG A 130 10.86 24.61 -5.79
N GLU A 131 11.24 24.68 -7.05
CA GLU A 131 10.44 25.28 -8.12
C GLU A 131 9.22 24.41 -8.45
N ALA A 132 9.40 23.09 -8.54
CA ALA A 132 8.32 22.12 -8.68
C ALA A 132 7.30 22.23 -7.54
N ALA A 133 7.77 22.29 -6.29
CA ALA A 133 6.91 22.46 -5.13
C ALA A 133 6.17 23.80 -5.13
N GLN A 134 6.82 24.90 -5.55
CA GLN A 134 6.18 26.21 -5.70
C GLN A 134 5.11 26.21 -6.80
N LYS A 135 5.35 25.53 -7.93
CA LYS A 135 4.36 25.39 -9.02
C LYS A 135 3.10 24.69 -8.51
N VAL A 136 3.24 23.57 -7.79
CA VAL A 136 2.12 22.85 -7.17
C VAL A 136 1.43 23.70 -6.11
N ALA A 137 2.18 24.36 -5.22
CA ALA A 137 1.64 25.20 -4.17
C ALA A 137 0.80 26.36 -4.70
N ARG A 138 1.28 27.06 -5.74
CA ARG A 138 0.56 28.16 -6.39
C ARG A 138 -0.76 27.68 -6.98
N ALA A 139 -0.75 26.58 -7.72
CA ALA A 139 -1.96 26.00 -8.31
C ALA A 139 -3.00 25.64 -7.23
N LEU A 140 -2.57 25.02 -6.13
CA LEU A 140 -3.46 24.69 -5.00
C LEU A 140 -4.05 25.95 -4.34
N SER A 141 -3.23 26.97 -4.09
CA SER A 141 -3.69 28.23 -3.48
C SER A 141 -4.67 29.00 -4.36
N GLN A 142 -4.48 29.00 -5.69
CA GLN A 142 -5.38 29.64 -6.65
C GLN A 142 -6.77 29.01 -6.67
N HIS A 143 -6.90 27.77 -6.18
CA HIS A 143 -8.15 27.03 -6.10
C HIS A 143 -8.68 26.88 -4.67
N GLY A 144 -8.25 27.75 -3.76
CA GLY A 144 -8.84 27.88 -2.43
C GLY A 144 -8.41 26.81 -1.43
N TYR A 145 -7.35 26.05 -1.72
CA TYR A 145 -6.76 25.15 -0.72
C TYR A 145 -5.79 25.91 0.18
N PHE A 146 -6.05 25.86 1.48
CA PHE A 146 -5.18 26.45 2.51
C PHE A 146 -4.72 25.33 3.44
N PHE A 147 -3.40 25.26 3.67
CA PHE A 147 -2.87 24.30 4.64
C PHE A 147 -3.27 24.74 6.05
N SER A 148 -3.80 23.82 6.84
CA SER A 148 -4.41 24.09 8.15
C SER A 148 -3.39 24.44 9.24
N ASP A 149 -2.11 24.11 9.05
CA ASP A 149 -1.05 24.46 10.00
C ASP A 149 -0.58 25.90 9.79
N ARG A 150 -0.85 26.76 10.78
CA ARG A 150 -0.42 28.17 10.82
C ARG A 150 1.11 28.38 10.72
N ASP A 151 1.89 27.33 11.01
CA ASP A 151 3.35 27.33 10.93
C ASP A 151 3.90 27.04 9.52
N ASP A 152 3.07 26.49 8.63
CA ASP A 152 3.43 26.17 7.24
C ASP A 152 2.97 27.26 6.26
N ARG A 153 3.27 28.54 6.57
CA ARG A 153 3.07 29.67 5.63
C ARG A 153 3.83 29.51 4.32
N ASP A 154 4.80 28.60 4.28
CA ASP A 154 5.49 28.18 3.06
C ASP A 154 4.90 26.85 2.56
N TYR A 155 3.84 26.94 1.77
CA TYR A 155 3.17 25.79 1.15
C TYR A 155 4.12 24.92 0.31
N ALA A 156 5.15 25.50 -0.30
CA ALA A 156 6.15 24.72 -1.02
C ALA A 156 6.97 23.85 -0.04
N LYS A 157 7.32 24.38 1.13
CA LYS A 157 8.00 23.63 2.20
C LYS A 157 7.14 22.48 2.73
N ALA A 158 5.84 22.69 2.93
CA ALA A 158 4.92 21.63 3.34
C ALA A 158 4.88 20.47 2.33
N ILE A 159 4.73 20.79 1.04
CA ILE A 159 4.72 19.78 -0.04
C ILE A 159 6.07 19.04 -0.13
N ILE A 160 7.19 19.74 0.03
CA ILE A 160 8.53 19.12 0.10
C ILE A 160 8.61 18.13 1.27
N ASN A 161 8.09 18.52 2.45
CA ASN A 161 8.08 17.66 3.63
C ASN A 161 7.20 16.42 3.43
N TYR A 162 6.05 16.53 2.77
CA TYR A 162 5.22 15.37 2.42
C TYR A 162 5.98 14.41 1.51
N ARG A 163 6.63 14.93 0.46
CA ARG A 163 7.45 14.11 -0.43
C ARG A 163 8.57 13.41 0.33
N LYS A 164 9.31 14.13 1.19
CA LYS A 164 10.38 13.53 2.02
C LYS A 164 9.84 12.43 2.93
N SER A 165 8.71 12.66 3.59
CA SER A 165 8.08 11.69 4.48
C SER A 165 7.64 10.42 3.73
N LEU A 166 7.08 10.58 2.53
CA LEU A 166 6.65 9.46 1.68
C LEU A 166 7.85 8.66 1.14
N MET A 167 8.89 9.34 0.67
CA MET A 167 10.13 8.69 0.21
C MET A 167 10.87 7.96 1.33
N ALA A 168 10.77 8.46 2.56
CA ALA A 168 11.34 7.81 3.75
C ALA A 168 10.50 6.62 4.26
N GLY A 169 9.42 6.22 3.57
CA GLY A 169 8.54 5.13 3.99
C GLY A 169 7.72 5.43 5.25
N ARG A 170 7.63 6.71 5.65
CA ARG A 170 6.90 7.14 6.87
C ARG A 170 5.43 7.47 6.61
N GLY A 171 4.91 7.17 5.42
CA GLY A 171 3.49 7.26 5.09
C GLY A 171 2.76 5.94 5.31
N LYS A 172 1.43 5.96 5.44
CA LYS A 172 0.63 4.72 5.37
C LYS A 172 0.97 4.01 4.05
N ASN A 173 1.24 2.70 4.08
CA ASN A 173 1.69 1.93 2.91
C ASN A 173 0.82 2.14 1.66
N GLU A 174 -0.49 2.33 1.82
CA GLU A 174 -1.41 2.62 0.71
C GLU A 174 -1.15 3.96 0.02
N VAL A 175 -0.73 4.99 0.76
CA VAL A 175 -0.45 6.33 0.20
C VAL A 175 0.86 6.32 -0.56
N ALA A 176 1.88 5.66 -0.01
CA ALA A 176 3.15 5.45 -0.69
C ALA A 176 2.96 4.62 -1.97
N LYS A 177 2.13 3.57 -1.92
CA LYS A 177 1.72 2.79 -3.10
C LYS A 177 0.98 3.66 -4.11
N LYS A 178 -0.01 4.47 -3.72
CA LYS A 178 -0.72 5.38 -4.62
C LYS A 178 0.20 6.41 -5.28
N VAL A 179 1.20 6.93 -4.56
CA VAL A 179 2.23 7.83 -5.12
C VAL A 179 3.06 7.10 -6.16
N TYR A 180 3.50 5.88 -5.85
CA TYR A 180 4.27 5.05 -6.75
C TYR A 180 3.48 4.70 -8.02
N ASP A 181 2.23 4.27 -7.86
CA ASP A 181 1.30 3.96 -8.95
C ASP A 181 1.04 5.20 -9.80
N SER A 182 0.82 6.37 -9.19
CA SER A 182 0.61 7.64 -9.93
C SER A 182 1.85 8.05 -10.72
N VAL A 183 3.05 7.90 -10.15
CA VAL A 183 4.32 8.18 -10.84
C VAL A 183 4.56 7.17 -11.96
N TRP A 184 4.22 5.90 -11.74
CA TRP A 184 4.35 4.83 -12.71
C TRP A 184 3.39 5.00 -13.90
N ASP A 185 2.11 5.26 -13.63
CA ASP A 185 1.12 5.53 -14.67
C ASP A 185 1.46 6.78 -15.47
N CYS A 186 2.09 7.78 -14.84
CA CYS A 186 2.58 8.96 -15.54
C CYS A 186 3.69 8.70 -16.57
N ARG A 187 4.47 7.61 -16.43
CA ARG A 187 5.42 7.19 -17.47
C ARG A 187 4.71 6.82 -18.78
N LYS A 188 3.43 6.42 -18.73
CA LYS A 188 2.62 6.15 -19.92
C LYS A 188 2.20 7.42 -20.68
N TYR A 189 2.22 8.58 -20.02
CA TYR A 189 1.69 9.85 -20.56
C TYR A 189 2.79 10.84 -21.04
N GLY A 190 4.06 10.46 -20.99
CA GLY A 190 5.17 11.27 -21.53
C GLY A 190 5.41 12.60 -20.79
N HIS A 191 5.97 13.59 -21.49
CA HIS A 191 6.42 14.86 -20.91
C HIS A 191 5.32 15.72 -20.25
N ASN A 192 4.04 15.48 -20.57
CA ASN A 192 2.90 16.27 -20.06
C ASN A 192 2.24 15.67 -18.82
N ALA A 193 2.73 14.55 -18.31
CA ALA A 193 2.08 13.80 -17.23
C ALA A 193 1.97 14.61 -15.92
N GLY A 194 2.97 15.45 -15.63
CA GLY A 194 2.96 16.32 -14.44
C GLY A 194 1.86 17.38 -14.48
N GLU A 195 1.55 17.94 -15.64
CA GLU A 195 0.51 18.95 -15.78
C GLU A 195 -0.89 18.36 -15.70
N ARG A 196 -1.11 17.17 -16.29
CA ARG A 196 -2.37 16.44 -16.15
C ARG A 196 -2.68 16.07 -14.71
N LEU A 197 -1.73 15.50 -13.98
CA LEU A 197 -1.95 15.17 -12.57
C LEU A 197 -2.16 16.41 -11.69
N LEU A 198 -1.55 17.55 -12.07
CA LEU A 198 -1.80 18.81 -11.37
C LEU A 198 -3.25 19.28 -11.57
N ILE A 199 -3.80 19.14 -12.79
CA ILE A 199 -5.21 19.43 -13.08
C ILE A 199 -6.11 18.49 -12.26
N ASP A 200 -5.88 17.18 -12.27
CA ASP A 200 -6.66 16.22 -11.50
C ASP A 200 -6.63 16.53 -9.99
N LEU A 201 -5.45 16.89 -9.47
CA LEU A 201 -5.28 17.30 -8.07
C LEU A 201 -6.11 18.54 -7.75
N VAL A 202 -6.09 19.55 -8.62
CA VAL A 202 -6.88 20.77 -8.50
C VAL A 202 -8.38 20.48 -8.57
N GLU A 203 -8.84 19.60 -9.45
CA GLU A 203 -10.25 19.23 -9.55
C GLU A 203 -10.76 18.53 -8.29
N LYS A 204 -9.93 17.65 -7.70
CA LYS A 204 -10.25 17.01 -6.41
C LYS A 204 -10.42 18.04 -5.30
N VAL A 205 -9.55 19.04 -5.24
CA VAL A 205 -9.68 20.16 -4.28
C VAL A 205 -11.00 20.89 -4.49
N LYS A 206 -11.34 21.27 -5.74
CA LYS A 206 -12.60 21.97 -6.03
C LYS A 206 -13.84 21.20 -5.58
N LYS A 207 -13.84 19.87 -5.70
CA LYS A 207 -14.95 19.02 -5.24
C LYS A 207 -15.09 19.00 -3.72
N VAL A 208 -13.98 19.06 -2.99
CA VAL A 208 -13.97 19.06 -1.52
C VAL A 208 -14.28 20.44 -0.94
N SER A 209 -13.90 21.51 -1.64
CA SER A 209 -14.12 22.90 -1.20
C SER A 209 -15.52 23.45 -1.48
N LYS A 210 -16.37 22.75 -2.26
CA LYS A 210 -17.76 23.17 -2.44
C LYS A 210 -18.55 22.86 -1.15
N PRO A 211 -19.22 23.84 -0.53
CA PRO A 211 -20.16 23.53 0.55
C PRO A 211 -21.29 22.66 -0.02
N PRO A 212 -21.86 21.73 0.77
CA PRO A 212 -23.01 20.95 0.33
C PRO A 212 -24.13 21.91 -0.11
N GLU A 213 -24.63 21.71 -1.33
CA GLU A 213 -25.82 22.42 -1.81
C GLU A 213 -27.00 21.91 -0.96
N ASN A 214 -27.58 22.80 -0.15
CA ASN A 214 -28.80 22.56 0.61
C ASN A 214 -30.03 22.69 -0.29
#